data_AF-A0A4Q4XFG6-F1
#
_entry.id   AF-A0A4Q4XFG6-F1
#
_cell.length_a   1.000
_cell.length_b   1.000
_cell.length_c   1.000
_cell.angle_alpha   90.00
_cell.angle_beta   90.00
_cell.angle_gamma   90.00
#
_symmetry.space_group_name_H-M   'P 1'
#
loop_
_entity.id
_entity.type
_entity.pdbx_description
1 polymer ?
#
loop_
_entity_poly.entity_id
_entity_poly.type
_entity_poly.pdbx_seq_one_letter_code
_entity_poly.pdbx_strand_id
1 'polypeptide(L)'
;MERDLSLFTSEHAAQCEVYRQMRSFLLRGDRVCLPPRSHRKPYEEGIDGPIDWKQHEPYTNVLWLAYTYQYMTDNFRGPKKELNTFKRLTKELWLYLNPKADDSVPGFESASDIVRFAVESGWIEEDQLMGGREEAERSILSVLVDDGPNVDGASIADISLRRTPRRSCQRIVQKA
;
A
#
# COMPACT_ATOMS: atom_id res chain seq x y z
N MET A 1 -16.09 -16.67 6.01
CA MET A 1 -16.38 -15.46 6.85
C MET A 1 -17.89 -15.14 6.89
N GLU A 2 -18.73 -15.97 6.29
CA GLU A 2 -20.17 -15.80 6.16
C GLU A 2 -20.90 -16.18 7.46
N ARG A 3 -20.34 -17.14 8.20
CA ARG A 3 -20.90 -17.71 9.44
C ARG A 3 -20.30 -17.13 10.71
N ASP A 4 -18.98 -17.03 10.76
CA ASP A 4 -18.27 -16.42 11.88
C ASP A 4 -18.17 -14.91 11.66
N LEU A 5 -18.88 -14.16 12.50
CA LEU A 5 -18.99 -12.70 12.43
C LEU A 5 -18.15 -11.99 13.49
N SER A 6 -17.33 -12.72 14.24
CA SER A 6 -16.47 -12.17 15.30
C SER A 6 -15.57 -11.05 14.77
N LEU A 7 -14.99 -11.20 13.57
CA LEU A 7 -14.16 -10.18 12.92
C LEU A 7 -14.88 -8.86 12.67
N PHE A 8 -16.17 -8.90 12.32
CA PHE A 8 -16.95 -7.70 12.03
C PHE A 8 -17.49 -7.04 13.30
N THR A 9 -17.77 -7.84 14.34
CA THR A 9 -18.31 -7.36 15.61
C THR A 9 -17.24 -6.92 16.62
N SER A 10 -15.99 -7.35 16.44
CA SER A 10 -14.87 -7.05 17.34
C SER A 10 -14.27 -5.67 17.10
N GLU A 11 -13.83 -5.01 18.17
CA GLU A 11 -13.07 -3.75 18.13
C GLU A 11 -11.63 -3.92 18.64
N HIS A 12 -11.19 -5.17 18.84
CA HIS A 12 -9.89 -5.46 19.45
C HIS A 12 -8.69 -5.04 18.59
N ALA A 13 -8.85 -5.06 17.26
CA ALA A 13 -7.76 -4.78 16.32
C ALA A 13 -8.23 -3.84 15.20
N ALA A 14 -7.33 -3.00 14.69
CA ALA A 14 -7.65 -2.04 13.63
C ALA A 14 -8.10 -2.73 12.33
N GLN A 15 -7.60 -3.94 12.06
CA GLN A 15 -7.99 -4.77 10.92
C GLN A 15 -9.49 -5.14 10.96
N CYS A 16 -10.10 -5.23 12.15
CA CYS A 16 -11.54 -5.49 12.26
C CYS A 16 -12.37 -4.36 11.61
N GLU A 17 -11.86 -3.12 11.60
CA GLU A 17 -12.51 -2.02 10.89
C GLU A 17 -12.46 -2.22 9.37
N VAL A 18 -11.33 -2.68 8.83
CA VAL A 18 -11.19 -2.98 7.39
C VAL A 18 -12.17 -4.06 6.98
N TYR A 19 -12.25 -5.16 7.74
CA TYR A 19 -13.22 -6.22 7.47
C TYR A 19 -14.67 -5.74 7.55
N ARG A 20 -14.99 -4.84 8.50
CA ARG A 20 -16.31 -4.19 8.55
C ARG A 20 -16.58 -3.32 7.33
N GLN A 21 -15.61 -2.53 6.88
CA GLN A 21 -15.74 -1.71 5.68
C GLN A 21 -16.03 -2.58 4.46
N MET A 22 -15.28 -3.68 4.28
CA MET A 22 -15.51 -4.64 3.21
C MET A 22 -16.93 -5.21 3.27
N ARG A 23 -17.37 -5.70 4.44
CA ARG A 23 -18.72 -6.28 4.58
C ARG A 23 -19.81 -5.23 4.41
N SER A 24 -19.59 -3.99 4.85
CA SER A 24 -20.53 -2.89 4.67
C SER A 24 -20.69 -2.53 3.20
N PHE A 25 -19.58 -2.51 2.46
CA PHE A 25 -19.58 -2.28 1.03
C PHE A 25 -20.39 -3.34 0.29
N LEU A 26 -20.17 -4.64 0.58
CA LEU A 26 -20.95 -5.72 -0.03
C LEU A 26 -22.46 -5.63 0.28
N LEU A 27 -22.82 -5.07 1.45
CA LEU A 27 -24.22 -4.87 1.81
C LEU A 27 -24.88 -3.67 1.12
N ARG A 28 -24.11 -2.60 0.90
CA ARG A 28 -24.67 -1.28 0.57
C ARG A 28 -24.31 -0.77 -0.82
N GLY A 29 -23.16 -1.20 -1.34
CA GLY A 29 -22.55 -0.65 -2.56
C GLY A 29 -21.95 0.75 -2.39
N ASP A 30 -21.81 1.23 -1.15
CA ASP A 30 -21.20 2.52 -0.84
C ASP A 30 -20.08 2.40 0.20
N ARG A 31 -19.30 3.47 0.39
CA ARG A 31 -18.14 3.50 1.29
C ARG A 31 -18.51 3.60 2.77
N VAL A 32 -19.80 3.66 3.11
CA VAL A 32 -20.23 3.89 4.49
C VAL A 32 -20.01 2.63 5.32
N CYS A 33 -19.12 2.72 6.30
CA CYS A 33 -18.87 1.63 7.25
C CYS A 33 -20.00 1.56 8.29
N LEU A 34 -20.69 0.42 8.33
CA LEU A 34 -21.71 0.15 9.33
C LEU A 34 -21.07 -0.15 10.70
N PRO A 35 -21.76 0.18 11.81
CA PRO A 35 -21.23 -0.10 13.14
C PRO A 35 -21.21 -1.63 13.42
N PRO A 36 -20.35 -2.11 14.35
CA PRO A 36 -20.21 -3.54 14.66
C PRO A 36 -21.53 -4.28 14.92
N ARG A 37 -22.50 -3.61 15.57
CA ARG A 37 -23.83 -4.16 15.88
C ARG A 37 -24.66 -4.52 14.65
N SER A 38 -24.36 -3.93 13.50
CA SER A 38 -25.06 -4.18 12.23
C SER A 38 -24.55 -5.43 11.50
N HIS A 39 -23.47 -6.06 11.97
CA HIS A 39 -22.87 -7.22 11.32
C HIS A 39 -23.16 -8.53 12.05
N ARG A 40 -24.41 -8.74 12.48
CA ARG A 40 -24.80 -9.90 13.32
C ARG A 40 -25.56 -10.99 12.58
N LYS A 41 -25.90 -10.77 11.31
CA LYS A 41 -26.68 -11.71 10.50
C LYS A 41 -25.78 -12.48 9.52
N PRO A 42 -25.66 -13.80 9.64
CA PRO A 42 -25.00 -14.61 8.61
C PRO A 42 -25.76 -14.54 7.29
N TYR A 43 -25.05 -14.64 6.15
CA TYR A 43 -25.66 -14.68 4.80
C TYR A 43 -26.68 -13.57 4.56
N GLU A 44 -26.36 -12.37 5.03
CA GLU A 44 -27.23 -11.21 4.86
C GLU A 44 -27.29 -10.80 3.38
N GLU A 45 -28.46 -10.37 2.93
CA GLU A 45 -28.68 -9.90 1.56
C GLU A 45 -27.97 -8.56 1.36
N GLY A 46 -27.06 -8.51 0.39
CA GLY A 46 -26.40 -7.31 -0.10
C GLY A 46 -26.91 -6.89 -1.47
N ILE A 47 -26.11 -6.08 -2.17
CA ILE A 47 -26.48 -5.51 -3.47
C ILE A 47 -26.60 -6.56 -4.60
N ASP A 48 -25.77 -7.60 -4.55
CA ASP A 48 -25.68 -8.66 -5.56
C ASP A 48 -26.23 -10.01 -5.06
N GLY A 49 -27.05 -9.98 -4.00
CA GLY A 49 -27.58 -11.15 -3.32
C GLY A 49 -26.89 -11.45 -1.98
N PRO A 50 -27.02 -12.68 -1.45
CA PRO A 50 -26.45 -13.03 -0.14
C PRO A 50 -24.93 -12.84 -0.13
N ILE A 51 -24.37 -12.27 0.95
CA ILE A 51 -22.92 -12.12 1.07
C ILE A 51 -22.21 -13.47 0.90
N ASP A 52 -21.34 -13.54 -0.12
CA ASP A 52 -20.39 -14.62 -0.38
C ASP A 52 -18.99 -14.01 -0.54
N TRP A 53 -18.05 -14.39 0.33
CA TRP A 53 -16.67 -13.87 0.27
C TRP A 53 -15.84 -14.47 -0.87
N LYS A 54 -16.40 -15.43 -1.63
CA LYS A 54 -15.79 -15.92 -2.87
C LYS A 54 -15.98 -14.94 -4.04
N GLN A 55 -16.95 -14.04 -3.96
CA GLN A 55 -17.13 -13.01 -4.98
C GLN A 55 -15.91 -12.09 -5.00
N HIS A 56 -15.38 -11.86 -6.19
CA HIS A 56 -14.28 -10.93 -6.36
C HIS A 56 -14.81 -9.51 -6.32
N GLU A 57 -14.43 -8.77 -5.27
CA GLU A 57 -14.76 -7.36 -5.09
C GLU A 57 -13.48 -6.50 -5.12
N PRO A 58 -13.14 -5.84 -6.25
CA PRO A 58 -11.89 -5.10 -6.42
C PRO A 58 -11.66 -4.02 -5.38
N TYR A 59 -12.73 -3.39 -4.89
CA TYR A 59 -12.66 -2.31 -3.92
C TYR A 59 -12.09 -2.76 -2.57
N THR A 60 -12.21 -4.04 -2.24
CA THR A 60 -11.63 -4.58 -0.99
C THR A 60 -10.11 -4.42 -0.93
N ASN A 61 -9.42 -4.44 -2.08
CA ASN A 61 -7.98 -4.19 -2.14
C ASN A 61 -7.65 -2.71 -1.84
N VAL A 62 -8.52 -1.78 -2.23
CA VAL A 62 -8.37 -0.34 -1.92
C VAL A 62 -8.41 -0.13 -0.41
N LEU A 63 -9.33 -0.79 0.30
CA LEU A 63 -9.43 -0.71 1.76
C LEU A 63 -8.17 -1.21 2.46
N TRP A 64 -7.58 -2.31 1.98
CA TRP A 64 -6.32 -2.83 2.52
C TRP A 64 -5.12 -1.92 2.23
N LEU A 65 -5.07 -1.28 1.06
CA LEU A 65 -4.03 -0.31 0.74
C LEU A 65 -4.17 0.97 1.59
N ALA A 66 -5.39 1.43 1.84
CA ALA A 66 -5.65 2.53 2.76
C ALA A 66 -5.19 2.21 4.18
N TYR A 67 -5.54 1.01 4.68
CA TYR A 67 -5.05 0.53 5.97
C TYR A 67 -3.52 0.48 6.03
N THR A 68 -2.89 -0.05 4.99
CA THR A 68 -1.42 -0.17 4.92
C THR A 68 -0.76 1.20 4.92
N TYR A 69 -1.25 2.13 4.10
CA TYR A 69 -0.78 3.52 4.09
C TYR A 69 -0.88 4.14 5.48
N GLN A 70 -2.05 4.04 6.12
CA GLN A 70 -2.26 4.62 7.44
C GLN A 70 -1.33 3.97 8.48
N TYR A 71 -1.26 2.64 8.50
CA TYR A 71 -0.38 1.89 9.39
C TYR A 71 1.08 2.31 9.23
N MET A 72 1.59 2.42 7.99
CA MET A 72 2.95 2.87 7.73
C MET A 72 3.16 4.29 8.27
N THR A 73 2.21 5.20 8.04
CA THR A 73 2.37 6.59 8.49
C THR A 73 2.24 6.79 9.99
N ASP A 74 1.45 5.97 10.67
CA ASP A 74 1.19 6.07 12.11
C ASP A 74 2.27 5.35 12.93
N ASN A 75 2.86 4.29 12.37
CA ASN A 75 3.89 3.48 13.03
C ASN A 75 5.32 3.82 12.58
N PHE A 76 5.51 4.83 11.72
CA PHE A 76 6.84 5.25 11.29
C PHE A 76 7.66 5.78 12.48
N ARG A 77 8.77 5.10 12.79
CA ARG A 77 9.68 5.45 13.90
C ARG A 77 10.90 6.29 13.48
N GLY A 78 10.98 6.69 12.21
CA GLY A 78 12.08 7.51 11.69
C GLY A 78 11.89 9.02 11.89
N PRO A 79 12.69 9.85 11.21
CA PRO A 79 12.63 11.31 11.35
C PRO A 79 11.27 11.90 10.93
N LYS A 80 10.65 12.70 11.80
CA LYS A 80 9.35 13.36 11.51
C LYS A 80 9.36 14.20 10.23
N LYS A 81 10.51 14.78 9.87
CA LYS A 81 10.67 15.57 8.64
C LYS A 81 10.47 14.71 7.38
N GLU A 82 10.97 13.48 7.38
CA GLU A 82 10.80 12.54 6.27
C GLU A 82 9.35 12.10 6.17
N LEU A 83 8.71 11.75 7.30
CA LEU A 83 7.28 11.42 7.33
C LEU A 83 6.40 12.56 6.79
N ASN A 84 6.68 13.80 7.20
CA ASN A 84 5.94 14.96 6.71
C ASN A 84 6.18 15.20 5.22
N THR A 85 7.39 14.93 4.73
CA THR A 85 7.70 15.01 3.31
C THR A 85 6.93 13.96 2.52
N PHE A 86 6.91 12.71 3.00
CA PHE A 86 6.11 11.61 2.45
C PHE A 86 4.63 11.99 2.40
N LYS A 87 4.02 12.35 3.54
CA LYS A 87 2.59 12.76 3.62
C LYS A 87 2.24 13.91 2.69
N ARG A 88 3.18 14.82 2.44
CA ARG A 88 3.00 15.93 1.49
C ARG A 88 3.02 15.43 0.04
N LEU A 89 3.97 14.55 -0.31
CA LEU A 89 4.08 13.97 -1.65
C LEU A 89 2.88 13.08 -1.98
N THR A 90 2.37 12.33 -1.00
CA THR A 90 1.25 11.39 -1.16
C THR A 90 -0.10 11.99 -0.77
N LYS A 91 -0.20 13.32 -0.62
CA LYS A 91 -1.42 13.98 -0.14
C LYS A 91 -2.61 13.71 -1.06
N GLU A 92 -2.39 13.78 -2.38
CA GLU A 92 -3.43 13.53 -3.37
C GLU A 92 -3.83 12.05 -3.42
N LEU A 93 -2.86 11.12 -3.39
CA LEU A 93 -3.15 9.70 -3.23
C LEU A 93 -4.06 9.46 -2.02
N TRP A 94 -3.71 10.02 -0.87
CA TRP A 94 -4.49 9.83 0.36
C TRP A 94 -5.89 10.45 0.27
N LEU A 95 -6.07 11.54 -0.47
CA LEU A 95 -7.39 12.15 -0.68
C LEU A 95 -8.36 11.14 -1.31
N TYR A 96 -7.92 10.41 -2.34
CA TYR A 96 -8.75 9.43 -3.06
C TYR A 96 -8.76 8.04 -2.41
N LEU A 97 -7.70 7.69 -1.67
CA LEU A 97 -7.55 6.39 -1.01
C LEU A 97 -8.31 6.32 0.33
N ASN A 98 -8.54 7.44 1.01
CA ASN A 98 -9.13 7.46 2.34
C ASN A 98 -10.60 6.96 2.32
N PRO A 99 -10.93 5.83 2.97
CA PRO A 99 -12.29 5.29 3.01
C PRO A 99 -13.26 6.16 3.84
N LYS A 100 -12.73 7.09 4.63
CA LYS A 100 -13.49 8.07 5.43
C LYS A 100 -13.57 9.45 4.75
N ALA A 101 -13.18 9.55 3.48
CA ALA A 101 -13.37 10.77 2.72
C ALA A 101 -14.87 11.04 2.52
N ASP A 102 -15.21 12.32 2.35
CA ASP A 102 -16.59 12.74 2.07
C ASP A 102 -17.10 12.14 0.76
N ASP A 103 -18.42 11.96 0.65
CA ASP A 103 -19.07 11.40 -0.54
C ASP A 103 -18.83 12.24 -1.81
N SER A 104 -18.53 13.53 -1.67
CA SER A 104 -18.14 14.40 -2.78
C SER A 104 -16.72 14.15 -3.31
N VAL A 105 -15.88 13.42 -2.58
CA VAL A 105 -14.50 13.12 -2.97
C VAL A 105 -14.46 11.82 -3.78
N PRO A 106 -13.95 11.85 -5.03
CA PRO A 106 -13.74 10.64 -5.82
C PRO A 106 -12.90 9.61 -5.06
N GLY A 107 -13.29 8.34 -5.15
CA GLY A 107 -12.53 7.23 -4.58
C GLY A 107 -11.95 6.33 -5.67
N PHE A 108 -10.90 5.58 -5.34
CA PHE A 108 -10.47 4.46 -6.19
C PHE A 108 -11.47 3.32 -6.10
N GLU A 109 -11.82 2.72 -7.24
CA GLU A 109 -12.70 1.55 -7.30
C GLU A 109 -11.91 0.24 -7.18
N SER A 110 -10.63 0.25 -7.56
CA SER A 110 -9.78 -0.93 -7.57
C SER A 110 -8.31 -0.61 -7.29
N ALA A 111 -7.52 -1.65 -6.99
CA ALA A 111 -6.07 -1.53 -6.93
C ALA A 111 -5.44 -1.14 -8.29
N SER A 112 -6.07 -1.52 -9.41
CA SER A 112 -5.62 -1.12 -10.75
C SER A 112 -5.69 0.39 -10.94
N ASP A 113 -6.71 1.06 -10.37
CA ASP A 113 -6.82 2.52 -10.42
C ASP A 113 -5.71 3.21 -9.64
N ILE A 114 -5.30 2.62 -8.51
CA ILE A 114 -4.17 3.10 -7.70
C ILE A 114 -2.86 2.94 -8.48
N VAL A 115 -2.67 1.80 -9.16
CA VAL A 115 -1.48 1.59 -10.00
C VAL A 115 -1.44 2.60 -11.15
N ARG A 116 -2.57 2.81 -11.83
CA ARG A 116 -2.69 3.84 -12.88
C ARG A 116 -2.35 5.23 -12.34
N PHE A 117 -2.88 5.61 -11.18
CA PHE A 117 -2.55 6.87 -10.52
C PHE A 117 -1.04 6.98 -10.24
N ALA A 118 -0.40 5.90 -9.81
CA ALA A 118 1.04 5.89 -9.53
C ALA A 118 1.89 6.07 -10.81
N VAL A 119 1.46 5.50 -11.94
CA VAL A 119 2.09 5.72 -13.25
C VAL A 119 1.93 7.16 -13.71
N GLU A 120 0.71 7.69 -13.66
CA GLU A 120 0.40 9.08 -14.03
C GLU A 120 1.14 10.10 -13.16
N SER A 121 1.41 9.73 -11.90
CA SER A 121 2.20 10.53 -10.96
C SER A 121 3.72 10.40 -11.16
N GLY A 122 4.17 9.54 -12.10
CA GLY A 122 5.58 9.27 -12.37
C GLY A 122 6.29 8.51 -11.23
N TRP A 123 5.56 7.79 -10.39
CA TRP A 123 6.13 6.97 -9.30
C TRP A 123 6.49 5.57 -9.76
N ILE A 124 5.79 5.09 -10.79
CA ILE A 124 6.03 3.80 -11.45
C ILE A 124 6.21 4.09 -12.94
N GLU A 125 7.27 3.56 -13.54
CA GLU A 125 7.51 3.65 -14.97
C GLU A 125 6.76 2.53 -15.72
N GLU A 126 6.31 2.80 -16.96
CA GLU A 126 5.59 1.81 -17.77
C GLU A 126 6.41 0.52 -17.98
N ASP A 127 7.74 0.66 -18.12
CA ASP A 127 8.66 -0.47 -18.28
C ASP A 127 8.66 -1.42 -17.07
N GLN A 128 8.40 -0.90 -15.86
CA GLN A 128 8.27 -1.71 -14.65
C GLN A 128 6.99 -2.56 -14.66
N LEU A 129 5.95 -2.12 -15.37
CA LEU A 129 4.66 -2.83 -15.49
C LEU A 129 4.66 -3.86 -16.62
N MET A 130 5.35 -3.58 -17.73
CA MET A 130 5.32 -4.39 -18.94
C MET A 130 6.18 -5.66 -18.88
N GLY A 131 6.75 -6.00 -17.73
CA GLY A 131 7.47 -7.25 -17.53
C GLY A 131 8.98 -7.13 -17.37
N GLY A 132 9.49 -6.04 -16.79
CA GLY A 132 10.84 -5.98 -16.18
C GLY A 132 11.03 -6.92 -14.97
N ARG A 133 10.38 -8.09 -14.98
CA ARG A 133 10.25 -9.05 -13.88
C ARG A 133 11.61 -9.53 -13.38
N GLU A 134 12.60 -9.67 -14.26
CA GLU A 134 13.95 -10.08 -13.86
C GLU A 134 14.71 -9.02 -13.05
N GLU A 135 14.50 -7.72 -13.30
CA GLU A 135 15.20 -6.65 -12.57
C GLU A 135 14.50 -6.29 -11.27
N ALA A 136 13.16 -6.29 -11.23
CA ALA A 136 12.39 -6.07 -10.01
C ALA A 136 12.56 -7.22 -9.00
N GLU A 137 12.55 -8.48 -9.45
CA GLU A 137 12.82 -9.63 -8.59
C GLU A 137 14.27 -9.64 -8.09
N ARG A 138 15.25 -9.29 -8.95
CA ARG A 138 16.67 -9.13 -8.52
C ARG A 138 16.86 -8.00 -7.52
N SER A 139 16.15 -6.88 -7.68
CA SER A 139 16.23 -5.74 -6.77
C SER A 139 15.68 -6.10 -5.38
N ILE A 140 14.51 -6.75 -5.31
CA ILE A 140 13.93 -7.23 -4.04
C ILE A 140 14.82 -8.30 -3.40
N LEU A 141 15.39 -9.22 -4.18
CA LEU A 141 16.31 -10.24 -3.67
C LEU A 141 17.60 -9.62 -3.12
N SER A 142 18.14 -8.58 -3.77
CA SER A 142 19.37 -7.91 -3.34
C SER A 142 19.24 -7.20 -1.99
N VAL A 143 18.03 -6.72 -1.64
CA VAL A 143 17.73 -6.11 -0.34
C VAL A 143 17.63 -7.17 0.77
N LEU A 144 17.31 -8.43 0.44
CA LEU A 144 17.18 -9.53 1.39
C LEU A 144 18.49 -10.30 1.64
N VAL A 145 19.56 -10.01 0.87
CA VAL A 145 20.84 -10.75 0.93
C VAL A 145 21.92 -10.02 1.74
N ASP A 146 21.70 -8.79 2.18
CA ASP A 146 22.64 -8.07 3.05
C ASP A 146 22.23 -8.17 4.53
N ASP A 147 22.35 -9.36 5.11
CA ASP A 147 22.57 -9.54 6.55
C ASP A 147 22.99 -10.98 6.87
N GLY A 148 24.31 -11.23 6.86
CA GLY A 148 24.91 -12.46 7.37
C GLY A 148 26.43 -12.37 7.37
N PRO A 149 27.12 -12.46 8.53
CA PRO A 149 28.56 -12.36 8.59
C PRO A 149 29.25 -13.61 8.04
N ASN A 150 30.31 -13.38 7.27
CA ASN A 150 31.28 -14.35 6.76
C ASN A 150 31.64 -15.47 7.75
N VAL A 151 31.58 -16.72 7.28
CA VAL A 151 32.54 -17.77 7.67
C VAL A 151 32.91 -18.61 6.44
N ASP A 152 34.10 -18.29 5.92
CA ASP A 152 35.15 -19.09 5.26
C ASP A 152 34.83 -20.17 4.20
N GLY A 153 35.41 -19.99 3.00
CA GLY A 153 35.55 -21.10 2.04
C GLY A 153 36.02 -20.78 0.61
N ALA A 154 37.11 -20.03 0.44
CA ALA A 154 38.04 -20.06 -0.70
C ALA A 154 37.56 -20.02 -2.19
N SER A 155 38.11 -19.02 -2.91
CA SER A 155 38.40 -18.98 -4.35
C SER A 155 37.18 -18.80 -5.28
N ILE A 156 37.10 -17.77 -6.13
CA ILE A 156 38.07 -17.43 -7.16
C ILE A 156 38.09 -15.91 -7.36
N ALA A 157 39.31 -15.37 -7.42
CA ALA A 157 39.63 -14.02 -7.80
C ALA A 157 39.12 -13.71 -9.21
N ASP A 158 38.30 -12.66 -9.31
CA ASP A 158 38.32 -11.59 -10.31
C ASP A 158 36.90 -11.06 -10.49
N ILE A 159 36.62 -9.91 -9.87
CA ILE A 159 36.19 -8.69 -10.55
C ILE A 159 36.44 -7.58 -9.52
N SER A 160 37.72 -7.24 -9.37
CA SER A 160 38.10 -5.95 -8.81
C SER A 160 38.17 -4.95 -9.96
N LEU A 161 37.69 -3.74 -9.68
CA LEU A 161 37.87 -2.49 -10.44
C LEU A 161 36.86 -2.17 -11.55
N ARG A 162 35.69 -1.62 -11.15
CA ARG A 162 35.26 -0.32 -11.70
C ARG A 162 34.85 0.63 -10.57
N ARG A 163 35.84 1.40 -10.11
CA ARG A 163 35.64 2.68 -9.44
C ARG A 163 34.96 3.66 -10.42
N THR A 164 34.01 4.45 -9.96
CA THR A 164 34.19 5.92 -9.92
C THR A 164 33.15 6.59 -9.01
N PRO A 165 33.55 7.61 -8.23
CA PRO A 165 32.68 8.39 -7.36
C PRO A 165 32.14 9.62 -8.10
N ARG A 166 30.91 10.07 -7.78
CA ARG A 166 30.47 11.44 -8.09
C ARG A 166 29.90 12.12 -6.85
N ARG A 167 30.78 12.83 -6.14
CA ARG A 167 30.44 14.05 -5.40
C ARG A 167 31.04 15.23 -6.16
N SER A 168 30.21 16.13 -6.67
CA SER A 168 30.58 17.54 -6.91
C SER A 168 29.34 18.35 -7.25
N CYS A 169 28.88 19.17 -6.30
CA CYS A 169 28.13 20.39 -6.56
C CYS A 169 28.52 21.42 -5.49
N GLN A 170 29.59 22.19 -5.76
CA GLN A 170 29.74 23.54 -5.23
C GLN A 170 30.36 24.41 -6.33
N ARG A 171 29.64 25.45 -6.74
CA ARG A 171 30.22 26.59 -7.45
C ARG A 171 29.81 27.85 -6.71
N ILE A 172 30.76 28.38 -5.96
CA ILE A 172 30.80 29.78 -5.49
C ILE A 172 31.44 30.58 -6.62
N VAL A 173 30.82 31.70 -7.01
CA VAL A 173 31.43 32.72 -7.88
C VAL A 173 31.64 33.97 -7.03
N GLN A 174 32.90 34.41 -6.92
CA GLN A 174 33.29 35.68 -6.29
C GLN A 174 33.33 36.81 -7.32
N LYS A 175 33.06 38.02 -6.80
CA LYS A 175 33.10 39.34 -7.48
C LYS A 175 34.49 39.72 -8.00
N ALA A 176 34.49 40.57 -9.03
CA ALA A 176 35.40 41.71 -9.16
C ALA A 176 34.53 42.98 -9.10
#